data_AF-A0A6A2EU86-F1
#
_entry.id   AF-A0A6A2EU86-F1
#
_cell.length_a   1.000
_cell.length_b   1.000
_cell.length_c   1.000
_cell.angle_alpha   90.00
_cell.angle_beta   90.00
_cell.angle_gamma   90.00
#
_symmetry.space_group_name_H-M   'P 1'
#
loop_
_entity.id
_entity.type
_entity.pdbx_description
1 polymer ?
#
loop_
_entity_poly.entity_id
_entity_poly.type
_entity_poly.pdbx_seq_one_letter_code
_entity_poly.pdbx_strand_id
1 'polypeptide(L)'
;MNKMRFDVKCVRDCLVTNGAVFTVRSWEGYSVLSKVEVDKVGLCTKKRVMRVTRKEDLTQYISLSGFTSLDDWWAKIVSFGACGGWLFEVRVIPGRV
;
A
#
# COMPACT_ATOMS: atom_id res chain seq x y z
N MET A 1 -16.33 -8.20 -5.29
CA MET A 1 -15.41 -7.64 -4.27
C MET A 1 -14.05 -7.47 -4.92
N ASN A 2 -13.38 -6.32 -4.73
CA ASN A 2 -12.09 -6.05 -5.38
C ASN A 2 -10.99 -6.90 -4.72
N LYS A 3 -10.27 -7.68 -5.53
CA LYS A 3 -9.12 -8.47 -5.08
C LYS A 3 -7.83 -7.66 -5.21
N MET A 4 -6.93 -7.81 -4.26
CA MET A 4 -5.63 -7.14 -4.23
C MET A 4 -4.54 -8.12 -3.82
N ARG A 5 -3.33 -7.94 -4.33
CA ARG A 5 -2.17 -8.72 -3.91
C ARG A 5 -0.96 -7.81 -3.66
N PHE A 6 -0.07 -8.27 -2.80
CA PHE A 6 1.24 -7.68 -2.58
C PHE A 6 2.30 -8.67 -3.04
N ASP A 7 2.92 -8.37 -4.19
CA ASP A 7 3.97 -9.19 -4.78
C ASP A 7 5.31 -9.01 -4.04
N VAL A 8 5.43 -7.95 -3.24
CA VAL A 8 6.59 -7.69 -2.38
C VAL A 8 6.32 -8.22 -0.98
N LYS A 9 7.07 -9.24 -0.56
CA LYS A 9 6.91 -9.92 0.73
C LYS A 9 6.92 -8.97 1.93
N CYS A 10 7.89 -8.06 2.02
CA CYS A 10 8.01 -7.16 3.17
C CYS A 10 6.81 -6.22 3.34
N VAL A 11 6.17 -5.81 2.24
CA VAL A 11 4.94 -4.99 2.27
C VAL A 11 3.77 -5.78 2.86
N ARG A 12 3.61 -7.05 2.44
CA ARG A 12 2.57 -7.93 2.99
C ARG A 12 2.82 -8.21 4.47
N ASP A 13 4.05 -8.56 4.82
CA ASP A 13 4.41 -8.92 6.18
C ASP A 13 4.26 -7.70 7.12
N CYS A 14 4.53 -6.48 6.63
CA CYS A 14 4.23 -5.22 7.32
C CYS A 14 2.73 -5.04 7.59
N LEU A 15 1.87 -5.31 6.60
CA LEU A 15 0.42 -5.24 6.78
C LEU A 15 -0.08 -6.23 7.84
N VAL A 16 0.43 -7.47 7.82
CA VAL A 16 0.06 -8.49 8.81
C VAL A 16 0.52 -8.10 10.22
N THR A 17 1.74 -7.59 10.34
CA THR A 17 2.35 -7.27 11.65
C THR A 17 1.75 -6.01 12.28
N ASN A 18 1.60 -4.94 11.49
CA ASN A 18 1.17 -3.63 12.00
C ASN A 18 -0.34 -3.39 11.86
N GLY A 19 -1.05 -4.28 11.15
CA GLY A 19 -2.46 -4.08 10.79
C GLY A 19 -2.69 -3.00 9.73
N ALA A 20 -1.64 -2.32 9.27
CA ALA A 20 -1.71 -1.31 8.22
C ALA A 20 -0.43 -1.26 7.38
N VAL A 21 -0.55 -0.83 6.12
CA VAL A 21 0.58 -0.55 5.23
C VAL A 21 0.25 0.59 4.26
N PHE A 22 1.25 1.42 3.95
CA PHE A 22 1.19 2.39 2.86
C PHE A 22 1.81 1.80 1.60
N THR A 23 1.09 1.92 0.48
CA THR A 23 1.50 1.39 -0.82
C THR A 23 1.16 2.37 -1.93
N VAL A 24 2.03 2.48 -2.92
CA VAL A 24 1.76 3.26 -4.14
C VAL A 24 1.24 2.33 -5.24
N ARG A 25 0.24 2.77 -5.99
CA ARG A 25 -0.29 2.07 -7.16
C ARG A 25 -0.51 3.07 -8.30
N SER A 26 -0.20 2.67 -9.54
CA SER A 26 -0.45 3.48 -10.75
C SER A 26 -1.93 3.72 -11.00
N TRP A 27 -2.77 2.76 -10.62
CA TRP A 27 -4.21 2.83 -10.82
C TRP A 27 -4.93 3.55 -9.67
N GLU A 28 -5.75 4.55 -10.03
CA GLU A 28 -6.51 5.38 -9.11
C GLU A 28 -7.62 4.65 -8.35
N GLY A 29 -8.12 3.54 -8.89
CA GLY A 29 -9.36 2.93 -8.40
C GLY A 29 -10.57 3.83 -8.61
N TYR A 30 -11.76 3.30 -8.30
CA TYR A 30 -13.03 4.04 -8.46
C TYR A 30 -13.46 4.82 -7.21
N SER A 31 -12.78 4.67 -6.06
CA SER A 31 -13.28 5.19 -4.78
C SER A 31 -12.17 5.65 -3.83
N VAL A 32 -12.40 6.74 -3.12
CA VAL A 32 -11.49 7.28 -2.09
C VAL A 32 -11.32 6.31 -0.92
N LEU A 33 -12.35 5.53 -0.60
CA LEU A 33 -12.33 4.47 0.40
C LEU A 33 -13.08 3.25 -0.15
N SER A 34 -12.48 2.06 -0.03
CA SER A 34 -13.09 0.82 -0.51
C SER A 34 -12.71 -0.37 0.38
N LYS A 35 -13.52 -1.42 0.36
CA LYS A 35 -13.16 -2.72 0.94
C LYS A 35 -12.46 -3.57 -0.13
N VAL A 36 -11.36 -4.21 0.24
CA VAL A 36 -10.57 -5.07 -0.64
C VAL A 36 -10.25 -6.38 0.08
N GLU A 37 -10.21 -7.47 -0.66
CA GLU A 37 -9.70 -8.75 -0.15
C GLU A 37 -8.25 -8.90 -0.60
N VAL A 38 -7.33 -8.92 0.35
CA VAL A 38 -5.89 -9.02 0.11
C VAL A 38 -5.48 -10.48 0.20
N ASP A 39 -4.84 -10.99 -0.85
CA ASP A 39 -4.34 -12.37 -0.90
C ASP A 39 -3.45 -12.68 0.31
N LYS A 40 -3.74 -13.81 0.98
CA LYS A 40 -3.05 -14.31 2.20
C LYS A 40 -3.13 -13.38 3.43
N VAL A 41 -4.00 -12.38 3.42
CA VAL A 41 -4.22 -11.48 4.58
C VAL A 41 -5.69 -11.42 4.95
N GLY A 42 -6.60 -11.37 3.97
CA GLY A 42 -8.04 -11.29 4.19
C GLY A 42 -8.61 -9.90 3.94
N LEU A 43 -9.70 -9.57 4.63
CA LEU A 43 -10.47 -8.36 4.37
C LEU A 43 -9.79 -7.10 4.93
N CYS A 44 -9.59 -6.11 4.06
CA CYS A 44 -8.94 -4.84 4.39
C CYS A 44 -9.78 -3.65 3.89
N THR A 45 -9.56 -2.48 4.45
CA THR A 45 -9.91 -1.20 3.82
C THR A 45 -8.73 -0.70 3.00
N LYS A 46 -9.03 -0.01 1.91
CA LYS A 46 -8.08 0.70 1.06
C LYS A 46 -8.56 2.15 0.93
N LYS A 47 -7.77 3.08 1.48
CA LYS A 47 -8.04 4.52 1.48
C LYS A 47 -7.00 5.24 0.63
N ARG A 48 -7.45 6.08 -0.29
CA ARG A 48 -6.58 6.96 -1.09
C ARG A 48 -6.13 8.14 -0.23
N VAL A 49 -4.83 8.38 -0.18
CA VAL A 49 -4.22 9.41 0.69
C VAL A 49 -3.84 10.63 -0.13
N MET A 50 -2.94 10.47 -1.10
CA MET A 50 -2.44 11.56 -1.94
C MET A 50 -1.83 11.01 -3.23
N ARG A 51 -1.66 11.89 -4.22
CA ARG A 51 -0.88 11.58 -5.43
C ARG A 51 0.60 11.74 -5.12
N VAL A 52 1.42 10.80 -5.56
CA VAL A 52 2.86 10.79 -5.34
C VAL A 52 3.53 11.38 -6.57
N THR A 53 4.14 12.55 -6.40
CA THR A 53 4.79 13.28 -7.50
C THR A 53 6.30 13.17 -7.45
N ARG A 54 6.85 13.01 -6.25
CA ARG A 54 8.29 12.89 -6.01
C ARG A 54 8.55 11.94 -4.84
N LYS A 55 9.80 11.51 -4.72
CA LYS A 55 10.24 10.54 -3.71
C LYS A 55 9.99 11.04 -2.28
N GLU A 56 10.19 12.33 -2.05
CA GLU A 56 10.12 12.96 -0.73
C GLU A 56 8.71 12.94 -0.14
N ASP A 57 7.67 12.87 -0.99
CA ASP A 57 6.27 12.76 -0.59
C ASP A 57 6.01 11.52 0.28
N LEU A 58 6.87 10.50 0.17
CA LEU A 58 6.76 9.22 0.86
C LEU A 58 7.47 9.20 2.22
N THR A 59 8.28 10.21 2.54
CA THR A 59 9.19 10.21 3.70
C THR A 59 8.48 9.90 5.01
N GLN A 60 7.33 10.53 5.25
CA GLN A 60 6.55 10.36 6.49
C GLN A 60 5.84 9.00 6.60
N TYR A 61 5.75 8.24 5.51
CA TYR A 61 5.02 6.97 5.44
C TYR A 61 5.95 5.74 5.46
N ILE A 62 7.27 5.97 5.47
CA ILE A 62 8.28 4.91 5.35
C ILE A 62 8.14 3.84 6.44
N SER A 63 7.85 4.25 7.67
CA SER A 63 7.70 3.36 8.84
C SER A 63 6.61 2.31 8.68
N LEU A 64 5.62 2.59 7.83
CA LEU A 64 4.50 1.71 7.55
C LEU A 64 4.46 1.28 6.07
N SER A 65 5.59 1.32 5.37
CA SER A 65 5.69 0.86 3.97
C SER A 65 6.12 -0.60 3.83
N GLY A 66 6.74 -1.16 4.87
CA GLY A 66 7.46 -2.44 4.83
C GLY A 66 8.88 -2.36 4.27
N PHE A 67 9.36 -1.16 3.91
CA PHE A 67 10.75 -0.92 3.48
C PHE A 67 11.54 -0.20 4.58
N THR A 68 12.84 -0.46 4.62
CA THR A 68 13.77 0.15 5.58
C THR A 68 14.31 1.50 5.12
N SER A 69 14.27 1.77 3.82
CA SER A 69 14.76 3.01 3.23
C SER A 69 13.79 3.58 2.19
N LEU A 70 13.79 4.91 2.08
CA LEU A 70 13.02 5.62 1.07
C LEU A 70 13.50 5.28 -0.35
N ASP A 71 14.80 5.01 -0.50
CA ASP A 71 15.41 4.59 -1.76
C ASP A 71 14.90 3.23 -2.24
N ASP A 72 14.87 2.23 -1.37
CA ASP A 72 14.38 0.88 -1.72
C ASP A 72 12.90 0.91 -2.10
N TRP A 73 12.12 1.68 -1.34
CA TRP A 73 10.70 1.85 -1.62
C TRP A 73 10.49 2.53 -2.97
N TRP A 74 11.19 3.64 -3.22
CA TRP A 74 11.11 4.37 -4.48
C TRP A 74 11.55 3.51 -5.67
N ALA A 75 12.65 2.79 -5.54
CA ALA A 75 13.14 1.87 -6.57
C ALA A 75 12.07 0.82 -6.93
N LYS A 76 11.33 0.30 -5.94
CA LYS A 76 10.21 -0.60 -6.22
C LYS A 76 9.04 0.09 -6.93
N ILE A 77 8.67 1.30 -6.53
CA ILE A 77 7.62 2.07 -7.20
C ILE A 77 7.96 2.29 -8.68
N VAL A 78 9.21 2.66 -8.96
CA VAL A 78 9.73 2.82 -10.32
C VAL A 78 9.65 1.49 -11.08
N SER A 79 10.10 0.38 -10.47
CA SER A 79 10.07 -0.94 -11.12
C SER A 79 8.66 -1.44 -11.48
N PHE A 80 7.64 -0.99 -10.75
CA PHE A 80 6.24 -1.30 -11.02
C PHE A 80 5.56 -0.30 -11.97
N GLY A 81 6.27 0.71 -12.47
CA GLY A 81 5.69 1.77 -13.30
C GLY A 81 4.64 2.59 -12.55
N ALA A 82 4.79 2.72 -11.22
CA ALA A 82 3.82 3.41 -10.35
C ALA A 82 4.20 4.87 -10.05
N CYS A 83 5.19 5.42 -10.75
CA CYS A 83 5.54 6.84 -10.68
C CYS A 83 4.35 7.72 -11.08
N GLY A 84 4.09 8.79 -10.34
CA GLY A 84 2.92 9.65 -10.57
C GLY A 84 1.58 9.00 -10.14
N GLY A 85 1.63 7.83 -9.53
CA GLY A 85 0.49 7.09 -8.99
C GLY A 85 0.00 7.64 -7.66
N TRP A 86 -0.82 6.83 -6.98
CA TRP A 86 -1.47 7.23 -5.73
C TRP A 86 -0.97 6.42 -4.56
N LEU A 87 -0.73 7.11 -3.46
CA LEU A 87 -0.49 6.53 -2.15
C LEU A 87 -1.84 6.07 -1.57
N PHE A 88 -1.86 4.83 -1.11
CA PHE A 88 -2.99 4.25 -0.41
C PHE A 88 -2.56 3.77 0.97
N GLU A 89 -3.40 4.01 1.96
CA GLU A 89 -3.38 3.30 3.23
C GLU A 89 -4.24 2.05 3.07
N VAL A 90 -3.65 0.88 3.36
CA VAL A 90 -4.38 -0.39 3.43
C VAL A 90 -4.37 -0.84 4.87
N ARG A 91 -5.55 -1.12 5.44
CA ARG A 91 -5.69 -1.48 6.86
C ARG A 91 -6.54 -2.73 7.00
N VAL A 92 -6.08 -3.68 7.82
CA VAL A 92 -6.83 -4.90 8.15
C VAL A 92 -8.10 -4.52 8.89
N ILE A 93 -9.23 -5.15 8.54
CA ILE A 93 -10.47 -4.99 9.30
C ILE A 93 -10.46 -6.01 10.45
N PRO A 94 -10.47 -5.59 11.73
CA PRO A 94 -10.51 -6.52 12.84
C PRO A 94 -11.86 -7.29 12.86
N GLY A 95 -11.80 -8.62 12.80
CA GLY A 95 -12.95 -9.55 12.80
C GLY A 95 -13.46 -9.90 11.40
N ARG A 96 -13.54 -11.16 10.95
CA ARG A 96 -13.62 -12.47 11.63
C ARG A 96 -12.46 -13.37 11.20
N VAL A 97 -11.67 -13.84 12.17
CA VAL A 97 -11.02 -15.16 12.07
C VAL A 97 -11.97 -16.14 12.74
#